data_AF-B5VLK1-F1
#
_entry.id   AF-B5VLK1-F1
#
_cell.length_a   1.000
_cell.length_b   1.000
_cell.length_c   1.000
_cell.angle_alpha   90.00
_cell.angle_beta   90.00
_cell.angle_gamma   90.00
#
_symmetry.space_group_name_H-M   'P 1'
#
loop_
_entity.id
_entity.type
_entity.pdbx_description
1 polymer ?
#
loop_
_entity_poly.entity_id
_entity_poly.type
_entity_poly.pdbx_seq_one_letter_code
_entity_poly.pdbx_strand_id
1 'polypeptide(L)'
;MKFVKELFTVCETVLSLNALSRSTGVPPELHVLLPQISSMMKRKIVQDDILKLLTIWSDAYVVELNSRGELTMNLPKRDNLTTLTNKSRTLAFVERAESWYQQVIASKDEIMTDVPAFKINKRRSSSNSKTVLSSKVQTKSSNANALNNSRYLANSKENFMYKEKMPDSQANLMDRLRERERRSAALLSQRQKRYQQFLAMKMTQVFDILFSLTRGQPYTETYLSSLIVDSLQDSNNPIGTKEASEILAGLQGILPMDISVHQVDGGLKVYRWNSLDKNRFSKLLQIHKSKQQD
;
A
#
# COMPACT_ATOMS: atom_id res chain seq x y z
N MET A 1 -25.11 3.36 21.65
CA MET A 1 -25.49 3.09 20.24
C MET A 1 -25.78 4.33 19.39
N LYS A 2 -26.63 5.27 19.81
CA LYS A 2 -26.90 6.49 19.02
C LYS A 2 -25.62 7.28 18.66
N PHE A 3 -24.72 7.42 19.64
CA PHE A 3 -23.38 8.03 19.48
C PHE A 3 -22.60 7.47 18.29
N VAL A 4 -22.44 6.14 18.23
CA VAL A 4 -21.58 5.48 17.23
C VAL A 4 -22.22 5.43 15.85
N LYS A 5 -23.56 5.36 15.77
CA LYS A 5 -24.32 5.47 14.52
C LYS A 5 -24.15 6.88 13.91
N GLU A 6 -24.27 7.94 14.71
CA GLU A 6 -24.00 9.32 14.26
C GLU A 6 -22.52 9.52 13.89
N LEU A 7 -21.60 9.04 14.72
CA LEU A 7 -20.17 9.16 14.47
C LEU A 7 -19.76 8.51 13.14
N PHE A 8 -20.31 7.33 12.82
CA PHE A 8 -20.07 6.67 11.54
C PHE A 8 -20.50 7.54 10.35
N THR A 9 -21.70 8.13 10.40
CA THR A 9 -22.19 9.00 9.31
C THR A 9 -21.31 10.24 9.12
N VAL A 10 -20.86 10.85 10.22
CA VAL A 10 -19.93 11.99 10.16
C VAL A 10 -18.57 11.56 9.60
N CYS A 11 -18.03 10.42 10.03
CA CYS A 11 -16.78 9.89 9.49
C CYS A 11 -16.86 9.62 7.98
N GLU A 12 -17.96 9.05 7.47
CA GLU A 12 -18.16 8.86 6.03
C GLU A 12 -18.12 10.20 5.26
N THR A 13 -18.81 11.24 5.75
CA THR A 13 -18.82 12.56 5.10
C THR A 13 -17.44 13.22 5.08
N VAL A 14 -16.72 13.19 6.22
CA VAL A 14 -15.39 13.80 6.34
C VAL A 14 -14.36 13.05 5.50
N LEU A 15 -14.38 11.72 5.52
CA LEU A 15 -13.48 10.90 4.70
C LEU A 15 -13.77 11.06 3.21
N SER A 16 -15.04 11.11 2.81
CA SER A 16 -15.41 11.35 1.41
C SER A 16 -14.92 12.71 0.92
N LEU A 17 -15.10 13.77 1.73
CA LEU A 17 -14.63 15.11 1.38
C LEU A 17 -13.09 15.16 1.25
N ASN A 18 -12.38 14.52 2.18
CA ASN A 18 -10.92 14.44 2.15
C ASN A 18 -10.37 13.52 1.05
N ALA A 19 -11.14 12.52 0.62
CA ALA A 19 -10.78 11.68 -0.51
C ALA A 19 -10.89 12.46 -1.83
N LEU A 20 -11.91 13.32 -1.97
CA LEU A 20 -12.09 14.17 -3.16
C LEU A 20 -10.99 15.24 -3.30
N SER A 21 -10.48 15.77 -2.18
CA SER A 21 -9.44 16.80 -2.19
C SER A 21 -8.04 16.27 -2.48
N ARG A 22 -7.83 14.94 -2.50
CA ARG A 22 -6.51 14.33 -2.66
C ARG A 22 -6.45 13.48 -3.92
N SER A 23 -5.56 13.86 -4.84
CA SER A 23 -5.25 13.08 -6.05
C SER A 23 -4.31 11.90 -5.79
N THR A 24 -3.70 11.85 -4.60
CA THR A 24 -2.79 10.77 -4.20
C THR A 24 -3.52 9.82 -3.26
N GLY A 25 -3.47 8.51 -3.54
CA GLY A 25 -4.09 7.46 -2.73
C GLY A 25 -3.44 7.22 -1.36
N VAL A 26 -2.81 8.25 -0.78
CA VAL A 26 -2.20 8.22 0.54
C VAL A 26 -3.28 8.52 1.58
N PRO A 27 -3.48 7.66 2.59
CA PRO A 27 -4.52 7.87 3.60
C PRO A 27 -4.22 9.12 4.46
N PRO A 28 -5.24 9.87 4.89
CA PRO A 28 -5.08 10.98 5.82
C PRO A 28 -4.73 10.48 7.23
N GLU A 29 -3.91 11.25 7.93
CA GLU A 29 -3.63 11.05 9.36
C GLU A 29 -4.87 11.43 10.18
N LEU A 30 -5.22 10.59 11.16
CA LEU A 30 -6.48 10.69 11.90
C LEU A 30 -6.58 11.99 12.68
N HIS A 31 -5.47 12.44 13.29
CA HIS A 31 -5.43 13.67 14.06
C HIS A 31 -5.76 14.92 13.22
N VAL A 32 -5.59 14.88 11.90
CA VAL A 32 -5.97 15.96 10.98
C VAL A 32 -7.49 15.99 10.77
N LEU A 33 -8.16 14.83 10.83
CA LEU A 33 -9.60 14.71 10.64
C LEU A 33 -10.39 14.98 11.92
N LEU A 34 -9.81 14.71 13.09
CA LEU A 34 -10.46 14.84 14.41
C LEU A 34 -11.09 16.22 14.66
N PRO A 35 -10.48 17.38 14.30
CA PRO A 35 -11.10 18.68 14.50
C PRO A 35 -12.40 18.85 13.71
N GLN A 36 -12.41 18.42 12.43
CA GLN A 36 -13.59 18.50 11.58
C GLN A 36 -14.70 17.56 12.08
N ILE A 37 -14.34 16.33 12.45
CA ILE A 37 -15.27 15.35 13.03
C ILE A 37 -15.85 15.90 14.34
N SER A 38 -15.03 16.48 15.21
CA SER A 38 -15.47 17.08 16.47
C SER A 38 -16.44 18.25 16.26
N SER A 39 -16.18 19.07 15.24
CA SER A 39 -17.07 20.18 14.86
C SER A 39 -18.44 19.67 14.40
N MET A 40 -18.47 18.66 13.53
CA MET A 40 -19.72 18.08 13.01
C MET A 40 -20.50 17.32 14.09
N MET A 41 -19.81 16.64 15.02
CA MET A 41 -20.42 15.95 16.15
C MET A 41 -20.81 16.88 17.31
N LYS A 42 -20.46 18.17 17.23
CA LYS A 42 -20.68 19.19 18.29
C LYS A 42 -20.12 18.79 19.66
N ARG A 43 -19.08 17.96 19.68
CA ARG A 43 -18.37 17.52 20.89
C ARG A 43 -16.93 17.12 20.56
N LYS A 44 -16.07 17.10 21.57
CA LYS A 44 -14.70 16.64 21.42
C LYS A 44 -14.69 15.13 21.12
N ILE A 45 -14.16 14.75 19.96
CA ILE A 45 -13.97 13.36 19.55
C ILE A 45 -12.49 13.03 19.67
N VAL A 46 -12.16 11.95 20.37
CA VAL A 46 -10.80 11.44 20.47
C VAL A 46 -10.59 10.25 19.54
N GLN A 47 -9.33 9.88 19.32
CA GLN A 47 -8.99 8.69 18.53
C GLN A 47 -9.70 7.43 19.05
N ASP A 48 -9.82 7.29 20.37
CA ASP A 48 -10.47 6.15 21.01
C ASP A 48 -11.93 5.98 20.58
N ASP A 49 -12.66 7.09 20.40
CA ASP A 49 -14.05 7.07 19.94
C ASP A 49 -14.20 6.54 18.52
N ILE A 50 -13.21 6.80 17.66
CA ILE A 50 -13.19 6.27 16.29
C ILE A 50 -12.89 4.77 16.30
N LEU A 51 -12.06 4.30 17.23
CA LEU A 51 -11.78 2.86 17.38
C LEU A 51 -13.00 2.06 17.84
N LYS A 52 -14.00 2.71 18.46
CA LYS A 52 -15.30 2.07 18.80
C LYS A 52 -16.06 1.64 17.54
N LEU A 53 -15.89 2.34 16.42
CA LEU A 53 -16.51 1.97 15.15
C LEU A 53 -15.97 0.64 14.62
N LEU A 54 -14.67 0.40 14.79
CA LEU A 54 -14.01 -0.85 14.37
C LEU A 54 -14.41 -2.05 15.23
N THR A 55 -14.81 -1.82 16.48
CA THR A 55 -15.34 -2.88 17.35
C THR A 55 -16.68 -3.41 16.84
N ILE A 56 -17.53 -2.53 16.32
CA ILE A 56 -18.82 -2.91 15.72
C ILE A 56 -18.61 -3.50 14.33
N TRP A 57 -17.76 -2.86 13.52
CA TRP A 57 -17.46 -3.33 12.18
C TRP A 57 -15.97 -3.17 11.87
N SER A 58 -15.23 -4.28 12.00
CA SER A 58 -13.78 -4.34 11.73
C SER A 58 -13.40 -3.82 10.34
N ASP A 59 -14.23 -4.12 9.34
CA ASP A 59 -13.97 -3.77 7.93
C ASP A 59 -14.63 -2.45 7.53
N ALA A 60 -15.13 -1.66 8.49
CA ALA A 60 -15.68 -0.35 8.21
C ALA A 60 -14.61 0.57 7.61
N TYR A 61 -13.43 0.61 8.23
CA TYR A 61 -12.32 1.45 7.81
C TYR A 61 -11.03 0.66 7.82
N VAL A 62 -10.14 1.00 6.89
CA VAL A 62 -8.76 0.52 6.93
C VAL A 62 -7.99 1.53 7.79
N VAL A 63 -7.54 1.04 8.94
CA VAL A 63 -6.81 1.85 9.91
C VAL A 63 -5.40 1.30 10.05
N GLU A 64 -4.42 2.11 9.67
CA GLU A 64 -3.02 1.72 9.62
C GLU A 64 -2.12 2.74 10.33
N LEU A 65 -1.00 2.26 10.87
CA LEU A 65 0.06 3.13 11.37
C LEU A 65 0.99 3.51 10.22
N ASN A 66 1.21 4.80 10.02
CA ASN A 66 2.17 5.30 9.04
C ASN A 66 3.63 5.07 9.51
N SER A 67 4.62 5.44 8.68
CA SER A 67 6.05 5.32 9.00
C SER A 67 6.49 6.14 10.22
N ARG A 68 5.68 7.13 10.63
CA ARG A 68 5.91 7.96 11.82
C ARG A 68 5.19 7.44 13.07
N GLY A 69 4.45 6.33 12.96
CA GLY A 69 3.66 5.78 14.05
C GLY A 69 2.34 6.50 14.31
N GLU A 70 1.93 7.42 13.43
CA GLU A 70 0.63 8.08 13.48
C GLU A 70 -0.45 7.21 12.86
N LEU A 71 -1.65 7.27 13.43
CA LEU A 71 -2.80 6.53 12.93
C LEU A 71 -3.36 7.20 11.67
N THR A 72 -3.57 6.42 10.62
CA THR A 72 -4.19 6.85 9.37
C THR A 72 -5.48 6.06 9.15
N MET A 73 -6.48 6.70 8.57
CA MET A 73 -7.79 6.09 8.33
C MET A 73 -8.23 6.37 6.89
N ASN A 74 -8.62 5.32 6.17
CA ASN A 74 -9.22 5.43 4.85
C ASN A 74 -10.40 4.46 4.66
N LEU A 75 -11.21 4.76 3.65
CA LEU A 75 -12.23 3.85 3.16
C LEU A 75 -11.55 2.60 2.58
N PRO A 76 -12.07 1.39 2.86
CA PRO A 76 -11.57 0.18 2.24
C PRO A 76 -11.65 0.29 0.72
N LYS A 77 -10.59 -0.12 0.01
CA LYS A 77 -10.67 -0.38 -1.43
C LYS A 77 -11.69 -1.52 -1.60
N ARG A 78 -12.72 -1.29 -2.43
CA ARG A 78 -13.90 -2.16 -2.52
C ARG A 78 -13.51 -3.57 -2.95
N ASP A 79 -13.30 -4.48 -1.99
CA ASP A 79 -13.08 -5.92 -2.22
C ASP A 79 -13.30 -6.70 -0.91
N ASN A 80 -14.53 -6.76 -0.42
CA ASN A 80 -14.90 -7.78 0.58
C ASN A 80 -16.29 -8.35 0.28
N LEU A 81 -16.52 -9.62 0.65
CA LEU A 81 -17.77 -10.34 0.37
C LEU A 81 -19.03 -9.59 0.86
N THR A 82 -18.86 -8.74 1.89
CA THR A 82 -19.94 -7.89 2.44
C THR A 82 -20.24 -6.68 1.56
N THR A 83 -19.24 -6.03 0.97
CA THR A 83 -19.44 -4.88 0.05
C THR A 83 -19.90 -5.30 -1.34
N LEU A 84 -19.72 -6.58 -1.71
CA LEU A 84 -20.28 -7.17 -2.91
C LEU A 84 -21.78 -7.49 -2.78
N THR A 85 -22.25 -7.82 -1.56
CA THR A 85 -23.65 -8.19 -1.29
C THR A 85 -24.51 -7.03 -0.78
N ASN A 86 -23.93 -6.09 -0.04
CA ASN A 86 -24.64 -4.92 0.51
C ASN A 86 -24.13 -3.62 -0.12
N LYS A 87 -25.00 -2.94 -0.89
CA LYS A 87 -24.67 -1.71 -1.63
C LYS A 87 -24.54 -0.47 -0.74
N SER A 88 -25.02 -0.50 0.52
CA SER A 88 -25.03 0.66 1.41
C SER A 88 -24.24 0.41 2.70
N ARG A 89 -23.11 1.12 2.84
CA ARG A 89 -22.26 1.06 4.06
C ARG A 89 -22.99 1.57 5.30
N THR A 90 -23.83 2.60 5.17
CA THR A 90 -24.61 3.13 6.29
C THR A 90 -25.60 2.09 6.81
N LEU A 91 -26.27 1.37 5.92
CA LEU A 91 -27.21 0.31 6.30
C LEU A 91 -26.47 -0.85 6.99
N ALA A 92 -25.37 -1.31 6.39
CA ALA A 92 -24.55 -2.38 6.94
C ALA A 92 -24.01 -2.06 8.34
N PHE A 93 -23.60 -0.81 8.60
CA PHE A 93 -23.16 -0.40 9.94
C PHE A 93 -24.31 -0.40 10.94
N VAL A 94 -25.51 0.08 10.56
CA VAL A 94 -26.68 0.11 11.45
C VAL A 94 -27.13 -1.30 11.81
N GLU A 95 -27.16 -2.22 10.85
CA GLU A 95 -27.49 -3.64 11.06
C GLU A 95 -26.50 -4.31 12.03
N ARG A 96 -25.18 -4.09 11.83
CA ARG A 96 -24.15 -4.63 12.72
C ARG A 96 -24.15 -4.00 14.10
N ALA A 97 -24.41 -2.70 14.20
CA ALA A 97 -24.55 -2.01 15.49
C ALA A 97 -25.74 -2.54 16.28
N GLU A 98 -26.84 -2.85 15.60
CA GLU A 98 -28.01 -3.47 16.23
C GLU A 98 -27.71 -4.91 16.65
N SER A 99 -27.11 -5.72 15.77
CA SER A 99 -26.71 -7.09 16.11
C SER A 99 -25.74 -7.15 17.29
N TRP A 100 -24.76 -6.25 17.35
CA TRP A 100 -23.82 -6.15 18.47
C TRP A 100 -24.55 -5.80 19.77
N TYR A 101 -25.47 -4.84 19.72
CA TYR A 101 -26.27 -4.44 20.87
C TYR A 101 -27.15 -5.59 21.38
N GLN A 102 -27.84 -6.30 20.50
CA GLN A 102 -28.66 -7.47 20.86
C GLN A 102 -27.82 -8.58 21.51
N GLN A 103 -26.61 -8.83 21.00
CA GLN A 103 -25.70 -9.83 21.56
C GLN A 103 -25.22 -9.46 22.96
N VAL A 104 -24.91 -8.18 23.20
CA VAL A 104 -24.49 -7.69 24.51
C VAL A 104 -25.60 -7.76 25.54
N ILE A 105 -26.86 -7.49 25.16
CA ILE A 105 -28.00 -7.61 26.08
C ILE A 105 -28.37 -9.08 26.32
N ALA A 106 -28.21 -9.95 25.32
CA ALA A 106 -28.52 -11.38 25.44
C ALA A 106 -27.52 -12.13 26.33
N SER A 107 -26.27 -11.68 26.35
CA SER A 107 -25.25 -12.20 27.27
C SER A 107 -25.55 -11.69 28.68
N LYS A 108 -26.03 -12.55 29.56
CA LYS A 108 -26.46 -12.23 30.95
C LYS A 108 -25.35 -11.77 31.91
N ASP A 109 -24.23 -11.31 31.38
CA ASP A 109 -23.12 -10.74 32.14
C ASP A 109 -23.24 -9.21 32.12
N GLU A 110 -22.62 -8.54 33.11
CA GLU A 110 -22.69 -7.09 33.34
C GLU A 110 -22.78 -6.25 32.04
N ILE A 111 -23.94 -5.58 31.84
CA ILE A 111 -24.22 -4.86 30.59
C ILE A 111 -23.22 -3.72 30.45
N MET A 112 -22.28 -3.86 29.51
CA MET A 112 -21.34 -2.81 29.16
C MET A 112 -22.09 -1.57 28.68
N THR A 113 -21.85 -0.44 29.35
CA THR A 113 -22.51 0.85 29.08
C THR A 113 -21.94 1.60 27.88
N ASP A 114 -20.73 1.24 27.43
CA ASP A 114 -20.09 1.81 26.25
C ASP A 114 -19.44 0.72 25.37
N VAL A 115 -19.23 1.05 24.10
CA VAL A 115 -18.55 0.19 23.14
C VAL A 115 -17.05 0.25 23.45
N PRO A 116 -16.37 -0.89 23.68
CA PRO A 116 -14.94 -0.90 23.95
C PRO A 116 -14.18 -0.48 22.68
N ALA A 117 -13.06 0.23 22.84
CA ALA A 117 -12.22 0.63 21.72
C ALA A 117 -11.43 -0.57 21.15
N PHE A 118 -11.36 -0.65 19.82
CA PHE A 118 -10.61 -1.70 19.13
C PHE A 118 -9.10 -1.56 19.38
N LYS A 119 -8.45 -2.62 19.87
CA LYS A 119 -7.01 -2.64 20.14
C LYS A 119 -6.22 -2.82 18.84
N ILE A 120 -5.56 -1.76 18.39
CA ILE A 120 -4.65 -1.82 17.25
C ILE A 120 -3.28 -2.30 17.73
N ASN A 121 -2.92 -3.52 17.36
CA ASN A 121 -1.59 -4.06 17.65
C ASN A 121 -0.56 -3.44 16.69
N LYS A 122 0.59 -3.02 17.25
CA LYS A 122 1.74 -2.56 16.46
C LYS A 122 2.11 -3.66 15.46
N ARG A 123 2.26 -3.31 14.17
CA ARG A 123 2.75 -4.22 13.12
C ARG A 123 4.00 -4.92 13.66
N ARG A 124 3.89 -6.21 13.96
CA ARG A 124 5.06 -7.06 14.21
C ARG A 124 5.81 -7.08 12.89
N SER A 125 6.96 -6.40 12.85
CA SER A 125 7.96 -6.66 11.84
C SER A 125 8.22 -8.16 11.85
N SER A 126 7.98 -8.83 10.74
CA SER A 126 8.25 -10.26 10.57
C SER A 126 9.76 -10.48 10.57
N SER A 127 10.39 -10.41 11.74
CA SER A 127 11.64 -11.10 12.01
C SER A 127 11.28 -12.49 12.46
N ASN A 128 11.22 -13.42 11.51
CA ASN A 128 11.12 -14.84 11.81
C ASN A 128 12.53 -15.35 12.16
N SER A 129 12.97 -15.08 13.40
CA SER A 129 14.03 -15.82 14.06
C SER A 129 13.47 -16.39 15.35
N LYS A 130 13.40 -17.71 15.38
CA LYS A 130 13.05 -18.56 16.51
C LYS A 130 13.71 -18.05 17.81
N THR A 131 12.91 -17.88 18.86
CA THR A 131 12.96 -18.64 20.13
C THR A 131 12.09 -17.96 21.18
N VAL A 132 11.11 -18.72 21.68
CA VAL A 132 10.46 -18.46 22.97
C VAL A 132 11.48 -18.74 24.06
N LEU A 133 11.74 -17.78 24.95
CA LEU A 133 12.04 -18.03 26.36
C LEU A 133 11.90 -16.75 27.18
N SER A 134 10.98 -16.85 28.15
CA SER A 134 10.90 -16.06 29.37
C SER A 134 12.28 -15.84 30.00
N SER A 135 12.65 -14.58 30.26
CA SER A 135 13.38 -14.20 31.47
C SER A 135 13.59 -12.69 31.58
N LYS A 136 13.06 -12.14 32.68
CA LYS A 136 13.59 -11.05 33.52
C LYS A 136 14.45 -9.96 32.87
N VAL A 137 13.89 -8.75 32.95
CA VAL A 137 14.57 -7.47 33.17
C VAL A 137 15.98 -7.63 33.76
N GLN A 138 17.00 -7.36 32.95
CA GLN A 138 18.30 -6.88 33.40
C GLN A 138 18.80 -5.84 32.40
N THR A 139 18.68 -4.59 32.81
CA THR A 139 19.42 -3.44 32.29
C THR A 139 20.91 -3.69 32.49
N LYS A 140 21.65 -3.89 31.40
CA LYS A 140 23.13 -3.84 31.41
C LYS A 140 23.63 -2.82 30.39
N SER A 141 24.03 -1.69 30.97
CA SER A 141 25.18 -0.85 30.60
C SER A 141 25.53 -0.77 29.13
N SER A 142 24.92 0.20 28.46
CA SER A 142 25.48 0.83 27.27
C SER A 142 26.82 1.48 27.61
N ASN A 143 27.84 1.15 26.80
CA ASN A 143 29.16 1.76 26.78
C ASN A 143 29.11 3.28 26.99
N ALA A 144 29.77 3.73 28.05
CA ALA A 144 30.19 5.10 28.22
C ALA A 144 31.22 5.42 27.13
N ASN A 145 30.83 6.22 26.13
CA ASN A 145 31.70 7.15 25.35
C ASN A 145 30.93 7.90 24.25
N ALA A 146 29.75 8.45 24.55
CA ALA A 146 29.06 9.40 23.67
C ALA A 146 28.13 10.35 24.45
N LEU A 147 28.64 10.98 25.50
CA LEU A 147 27.97 12.10 26.18
C LEU A 147 28.60 13.40 25.70
N ASN A 148 27.96 14.05 24.72
CA ASN A 148 27.79 15.52 24.63
C ASN A 148 27.19 15.95 23.29
N ASN A 149 25.98 15.47 22.96
CA ASN A 149 25.16 16.17 21.99
C ASN A 149 23.67 16.11 22.38
N SER A 150 23.40 16.44 23.65
CA SER A 150 22.08 16.88 24.08
C SER A 150 21.85 18.29 23.54
N ARG A 151 21.53 18.41 22.26
CA ARG A 151 20.92 19.64 21.73
C ARG A 151 19.49 19.69 22.24
N TYR A 152 19.31 20.31 23.41
CA TYR A 152 18.04 20.96 23.72
C TYR A 152 17.67 21.83 22.51
N LEU A 153 16.42 21.78 22.07
CA LEU A 153 15.88 22.64 21.03
C LEU A 153 15.90 24.10 21.52
N ALA A 154 17.07 24.72 21.47
CA ALA A 154 17.24 26.15 21.70
C ALA A 154 16.86 26.84 20.40
N ASN A 155 15.68 27.47 20.38
CA ASN A 155 15.33 28.45 19.35
C ASN A 155 16.24 29.67 19.52
N SER A 156 17.45 29.63 18.97
CA SER A 156 18.31 30.80 18.90
C SER A 156 17.61 31.87 18.06
N LYS A 157 17.60 33.11 18.57
CA LYS A 157 16.94 34.26 17.94
C LYS A 157 17.46 34.54 16.52
N GLU A 158 18.66 34.04 16.19
CA GLU A 158 19.27 34.08 14.86
C GLU A 158 18.49 33.29 13.80
N ASN A 159 17.81 32.20 14.17
CA ASN A 159 16.98 31.43 13.22
C ASN A 159 15.67 32.15 12.84
N PHE A 160 15.32 33.23 13.54
CA PHE A 160 14.17 34.09 13.26
C PHE A 160 14.55 35.40 12.54
N MET A 161 15.85 35.67 12.35
CA MET A 161 16.26 36.75 11.45
C MET A 161 16.15 36.24 10.02
N TYR A 162 15.16 36.76 9.28
CA TYR A 162 15.11 36.62 7.83
C TYR A 162 16.39 37.20 7.26
N LYS A 163 17.32 36.33 6.83
CA LYS A 163 18.40 36.75 5.94
C LYS A 163 17.73 37.19 4.65
N GLU A 164 17.74 38.50 4.41
CA GLU A 164 17.32 39.09 3.15
C GLU A 164 18.08 38.36 2.03
N LYS A 165 17.33 37.67 1.16
CA LYS A 165 17.94 36.91 0.08
C LYS A 165 18.63 37.91 -0.85
N MET A 166 19.94 37.82 -0.93
CA MET A 166 20.73 38.54 -1.93
C MET A 166 20.08 38.34 -3.31
N PRO A 167 19.97 39.40 -4.14
CA PRO A 167 19.33 39.31 -5.44
C PRO A 167 20.06 38.27 -6.29
N ASP A 168 19.32 37.21 -6.64
CA ASP A 168 19.84 36.08 -7.39
C ASP A 168 20.22 36.58 -8.80
N SER A 169 21.53 36.63 -9.07
CA SER A 169 22.02 36.92 -10.42
C SER A 169 21.50 35.85 -11.40
N GLN A 170 21.12 36.26 -12.61
CA GLN A 170 20.55 35.41 -13.66
C GLN A 170 21.41 34.16 -13.97
N ALA A 171 22.73 34.25 -13.76
CA ALA A 171 23.66 33.11 -13.88
C ALA A 171 23.41 32.00 -12.85
N ASN A 172 23.13 32.36 -11.59
CA ASN A 172 22.81 31.40 -10.52
C ASN A 172 21.46 30.69 -10.78
N LEU A 173 20.52 31.37 -11.44
CA LEU A 173 19.25 30.79 -11.87
C LEU A 173 19.44 29.71 -12.93
N MET A 174 20.30 29.97 -13.93
CA MET A 174 20.59 29.00 -14.99
C MET A 174 21.35 27.77 -14.47
N ASP A 175 22.30 27.96 -13.55
CA ASP A 175 23.01 26.85 -12.93
C ASP A 175 22.10 26.02 -12.01
N ARG A 176 21.20 26.66 -11.25
CA ARG A 176 20.16 25.93 -10.49
C ARG A 176 19.19 25.19 -11.39
N LEU A 177 18.84 25.74 -12.56
CA LEU A 177 17.98 25.06 -13.54
C LEU A 177 18.67 23.82 -14.10
N ARG A 178 19.94 23.94 -14.54
CA ARG A 178 20.74 22.80 -15.02
C ARG A 178 20.97 21.74 -13.94
N GLU A 179 21.23 22.17 -12.70
CA GLU A 179 21.39 21.27 -11.55
C GLU A 179 20.07 20.54 -11.22
N ARG A 180 18.93 21.25 -11.30
CA ARG A 180 17.60 20.65 -11.10
C ARG A 180 17.26 19.67 -12.22
N GLU A 181 17.58 20.03 -13.45
CA GLU A 181 17.40 19.18 -14.63
C GLU A 181 18.26 17.90 -14.52
N ARG A 182 19.54 18.03 -14.16
CA ARG A 182 20.45 16.90 -13.94
C ARG A 182 19.98 16.00 -12.81
N ARG A 183 19.48 16.56 -11.71
CA ARG A 183 18.88 15.78 -10.60
C ARG A 183 17.59 15.08 -11.04
N SER A 184 16.73 15.74 -11.81
CA SER A 184 15.53 15.08 -12.34
C SER A 184 15.87 13.97 -13.33
N ALA A 185 16.85 14.16 -14.21
CA ALA A 185 17.32 13.15 -15.15
C ALA A 185 17.95 11.95 -14.41
N ALA A 186 18.75 12.20 -13.37
CA ALA A 186 19.31 11.15 -12.54
C ALA A 186 18.23 10.36 -11.78
N LEU A 187 17.21 11.04 -11.23
CA LEU A 187 16.08 10.38 -10.56
C LEU A 187 15.23 9.56 -11.53
N LEU A 188 15.00 10.06 -12.74
CA LEU A 188 14.30 9.33 -13.80
C LEU A 188 15.09 8.10 -14.25
N SER A 189 16.39 8.25 -14.51
CA SER A 189 17.28 7.14 -14.85
C SER A 189 17.32 6.08 -13.74
N GLN A 190 17.40 6.50 -12.47
CA GLN A 190 17.37 5.58 -11.34
C GLN A 190 16.03 4.84 -11.24
N ARG A 191 14.90 5.54 -11.47
CA ARG A 191 13.57 4.92 -11.49
C ARG A 191 13.45 3.91 -12.62
N GLN A 192 13.93 4.26 -13.83
CA GLN A 192 13.91 3.38 -14.99
C GLN A 192 14.76 2.13 -14.78
N LYS A 193 15.98 2.28 -14.23
CA LYS A 193 16.85 1.14 -13.92
C LYS A 193 16.23 0.18 -12.89
N ARG A 194 15.59 0.71 -11.84
CA ARG A 194 14.86 -0.11 -10.85
C ARG A 194 13.67 -0.81 -11.51
N TYR A 195 12.95 -0.13 -12.38
CA TYR A 195 11.82 -0.70 -13.09
C TYR A 195 12.24 -1.82 -14.06
N GLN A 196 13.33 -1.64 -14.80
CA GLN A 196 13.90 -2.70 -15.65
C GLN A 196 14.35 -3.93 -14.85
N GLN A 197 14.96 -3.73 -13.68
CA GLN A 197 15.31 -4.84 -12.78
C GLN A 197 14.08 -5.57 -12.26
N PHE A 198 13.03 -4.83 -11.90
CA PHE A 198 11.75 -5.38 -11.48
C PHE A 198 11.09 -6.19 -12.61
N LEU A 199 11.03 -5.65 -13.82
CA LEU A 199 10.48 -6.35 -14.99
C LEU A 199 11.22 -7.64 -15.29
N ALA A 200 12.56 -7.65 -15.27
CA ALA A 200 13.34 -8.86 -15.50
C ALA A 200 13.03 -9.95 -14.46
N MET A 201 12.94 -9.58 -13.18
CA MET A 201 12.57 -10.50 -12.12
C MET A 201 11.14 -11.02 -12.29
N LYS A 202 10.19 -10.16 -12.66
CA LYS A 202 8.81 -10.57 -12.90
C LYS A 202 8.70 -11.49 -14.11
N MET A 203 9.47 -11.24 -15.16
CA MET A 203 9.53 -12.10 -16.34
C MET A 203 10.05 -13.50 -16.00
N THR A 204 11.02 -13.64 -15.09
CA THR A 204 11.42 -14.97 -14.59
C THR A 204 10.33 -15.68 -13.80
N GLN A 205 9.54 -14.94 -13.02
CA GLN A 205 8.42 -15.50 -12.26
C GLN A 205 7.27 -15.92 -13.19
N VAL A 206 6.97 -15.12 -14.21
CA VAL A 206 5.99 -15.46 -15.24
C VAL A 206 6.42 -16.71 -15.99
N PHE A 207 7.70 -16.83 -16.36
CA PHE A 207 8.20 -18.05 -16.98
C PHE A 207 7.99 -19.29 -16.10
N ASP A 208 8.26 -19.18 -14.79
CA ASP A 208 8.03 -20.28 -13.84
C ASP A 208 6.54 -20.66 -13.72
N ILE A 209 5.63 -19.68 -13.85
CA ILE A 209 4.18 -19.94 -13.93
C ILE A 209 3.83 -20.66 -15.24
N LEU A 210 4.34 -20.23 -16.39
CA LEU A 210 4.08 -20.92 -17.66
C LEU A 210 4.65 -22.35 -17.65
N PHE A 211 5.76 -22.55 -16.94
CA PHE A 211 6.38 -23.86 -16.77
C PHE A 211 5.57 -24.81 -15.89
N SER A 212 4.81 -24.30 -14.92
CA SER A 212 3.94 -25.12 -14.06
C SER A 212 2.61 -25.52 -14.73
N LEU A 213 2.22 -24.81 -15.80
CA LEU A 213 1.01 -25.10 -16.56
C LEU A 213 1.15 -26.32 -17.49
N THR A 214 0.01 -26.87 -17.90
CA THR A 214 -0.02 -28.02 -18.82
C THR A 214 0.42 -27.60 -20.22
N ARG A 215 1.58 -28.08 -20.64
CA ARG A 215 2.12 -27.82 -21.98
C ARG A 215 1.24 -28.33 -23.13
N GLY A 216 1.37 -27.69 -24.28
CA GLY A 216 0.76 -28.13 -25.55
C GLY A 216 -0.68 -27.66 -25.77
N GLN A 217 -1.27 -26.94 -24.80
CA GLN A 217 -2.63 -26.40 -24.86
C GLN A 217 -2.63 -24.88 -25.14
N PRO A 218 -3.67 -24.35 -25.81
CA PRO A 218 -3.82 -22.92 -26.03
C PRO A 218 -4.34 -22.22 -24.76
N TYR A 219 -3.67 -21.13 -24.37
CA TYR A 219 -4.06 -20.30 -23.25
C TYR A 219 -4.32 -18.87 -23.72
N THR A 220 -5.44 -18.27 -23.29
CA THR A 220 -5.76 -16.88 -23.64
C THR A 220 -4.93 -15.91 -22.83
N GLU A 221 -4.64 -14.73 -23.40
CA GLU A 221 -3.96 -13.64 -22.70
C GLU A 221 -4.71 -13.24 -21.43
N THR A 222 -6.03 -13.13 -21.47
CA THR A 222 -6.85 -12.79 -20.31
C THR A 222 -6.71 -13.78 -19.18
N TYR A 223 -6.72 -15.08 -19.47
CA TYR A 223 -6.53 -16.12 -18.45
C TYR A 223 -5.13 -16.06 -17.84
N LEU A 224 -4.09 -15.96 -18.68
CA LEU A 224 -2.71 -15.90 -18.21
C LEU A 224 -2.44 -14.63 -17.41
N SER A 225 -2.92 -13.47 -17.86
CA SER A 225 -2.76 -12.20 -17.15
C SER A 225 -3.44 -12.22 -15.79
N SER A 226 -4.65 -12.78 -15.67
CA SER A 226 -5.31 -12.97 -14.38
C SER A 226 -4.52 -13.93 -13.47
N LEU A 227 -4.08 -15.08 -14.01
CA LEU A 227 -3.29 -16.05 -13.24
C LEU A 227 -1.97 -15.47 -12.73
N ILE A 228 -1.28 -14.68 -13.56
CA ILE A 228 -0.04 -14.00 -13.20
C ILE A 228 -0.29 -12.99 -12.08
N VAL A 229 -1.37 -12.20 -12.18
CA VAL A 229 -1.75 -11.26 -11.13
C VAL A 229 -2.05 -12.03 -9.85
N ASP A 230 -2.91 -13.04 -9.87
CA ASP A 230 -3.27 -13.80 -8.68
C ASP A 230 -2.05 -14.48 -8.03
N SER A 231 -1.07 -14.91 -8.82
CA SER A 231 0.14 -15.59 -8.34
C SER A 231 1.23 -14.64 -7.82
N LEU A 232 1.32 -13.42 -8.37
CA LEU A 232 2.44 -12.50 -8.11
C LEU A 232 2.02 -11.21 -7.37
N GLN A 233 0.72 -10.99 -7.19
CA GLN A 233 0.18 -9.84 -6.49
C GLN A 233 0.44 -9.99 -5.00
N ASP A 234 1.33 -9.15 -4.49
CA ASP A 234 1.54 -8.95 -3.06
C ASP A 234 1.36 -7.46 -2.74
N SER A 235 1.02 -7.15 -1.49
CA SER A 235 0.71 -5.79 -1.02
C SER A 235 1.84 -4.79 -1.29
N ASN A 236 3.09 -5.27 -1.39
CA ASN A 236 4.28 -4.47 -1.67
C ASN A 236 4.73 -4.50 -3.15
N ASN A 237 4.16 -5.36 -3.98
CA ASN A 237 4.54 -5.54 -5.37
C ASN A 237 3.29 -5.61 -6.26
N PRO A 238 2.58 -4.48 -6.46
CA PRO A 238 1.43 -4.47 -7.34
C PRO A 238 1.88 -4.78 -8.78
N ILE A 239 1.27 -5.80 -9.38
CA ILE A 239 1.35 -6.09 -10.81
C ILE A 239 -0.05 -5.92 -11.40
N GLY A 240 -0.19 -5.01 -12.34
CA GLY A 240 -1.46 -4.82 -13.05
C GLY A 240 -1.69 -5.89 -14.12
N THR A 241 -2.95 -6.12 -14.50
CA THR A 241 -3.30 -6.97 -15.65
C THR A 241 -2.64 -6.50 -16.95
N LYS A 242 -2.53 -5.18 -17.15
CA LYS A 242 -1.84 -4.59 -18.30
C LYS A 242 -0.33 -4.85 -18.28
N GLU A 243 0.30 -4.77 -17.12
CA GLU A 243 1.73 -5.06 -16.97
C GLU A 243 2.00 -6.56 -17.18
N ALA A 244 1.12 -7.44 -16.68
CA ALA A 244 1.19 -8.88 -16.93
C ALA A 244 1.10 -9.20 -18.43
N SER A 245 0.18 -8.55 -19.15
CA SER A 245 0.06 -8.65 -20.61
C SER A 245 1.33 -8.18 -21.35
N GLU A 246 1.92 -7.05 -20.95
CA GLU A 246 3.17 -6.57 -21.55
C GLU A 246 4.35 -7.49 -21.26
N ILE A 247 4.45 -8.03 -20.05
CA ILE A 247 5.48 -9.00 -19.67
C ILE A 247 5.31 -10.30 -20.48
N LEU A 248 4.08 -10.77 -20.67
CA LEU A 248 3.79 -11.98 -21.45
C LEU A 248 4.15 -11.78 -22.94
N ALA A 249 3.82 -10.62 -23.51
CA ALA A 249 4.25 -10.25 -24.86
C ALA A 249 5.78 -10.12 -24.98
N GLY A 250 6.43 -9.50 -23.99
CA GLY A 250 7.88 -9.40 -23.92
C GLY A 250 8.56 -10.77 -23.80
N LEU A 251 7.99 -11.67 -23.00
CA LEU A 251 8.48 -13.04 -22.84
C LEU A 251 8.38 -13.82 -24.15
N GLN A 252 7.27 -13.67 -24.89
CA GLN A 252 7.12 -14.23 -26.23
C GLN A 252 8.14 -13.64 -27.21
N GLY A 253 8.43 -12.34 -27.14
CA GLY A 253 9.47 -11.70 -27.96
C GLY A 253 10.88 -12.24 -27.70
N ILE A 254 11.17 -12.67 -26.46
CA ILE A 254 12.45 -13.30 -26.11
C ILE A 254 12.49 -14.78 -26.51
N LEU A 255 11.35 -15.47 -26.45
CA LEU A 255 11.20 -16.89 -26.76
C LEU A 255 10.25 -17.16 -27.94
N PRO A 256 10.48 -16.57 -29.12
CA PRO A 256 9.57 -16.72 -30.26
C PRO A 256 9.55 -18.14 -30.81
N MET A 257 10.63 -18.90 -30.58
CA MET A 257 10.77 -20.28 -31.04
C MET A 257 10.03 -21.28 -30.16
N ASP A 258 9.71 -20.90 -28.91
CA ASP A 258 9.09 -21.81 -27.93
C ASP A 258 7.63 -21.45 -27.64
N ILE A 259 7.31 -20.16 -27.70
CA ILE A 259 6.00 -19.61 -27.42
C ILE A 259 5.45 -19.02 -28.71
N SER A 260 4.46 -19.72 -29.27
CA SER A 260 3.66 -19.21 -30.37
C SER A 260 2.54 -18.31 -29.84
N VAL A 261 2.30 -17.19 -30.51
CA VAL A 261 1.16 -16.33 -30.25
C VAL A 261 0.31 -16.25 -31.51
N HIS A 262 -0.97 -16.57 -31.38
CA HIS A 262 -1.96 -16.38 -32.43
C HIS A 262 -2.93 -15.29 -32.02
N GLN A 263 -3.15 -14.34 -32.91
CA GLN A 263 -4.17 -13.32 -32.74
C GLN A 263 -5.32 -13.64 -33.69
N VAL A 264 -6.52 -13.82 -33.15
CA VAL A 264 -7.73 -14.03 -33.96
C VAL A 264 -8.42 -12.68 -34.17
N ASP A 265 -9.05 -12.52 -35.34
CA ASP A 265 -9.73 -11.31 -35.77
C ASP A 265 -10.74 -10.86 -34.69
N GLY A 266 -10.44 -9.73 -34.02
CA GLY A 266 -11.07 -9.33 -32.76
C GLY A 266 -10.10 -9.05 -31.59
N GLY A 267 -8.80 -9.26 -31.79
CA GLY A 267 -7.76 -8.72 -30.91
C GLY A 267 -7.35 -9.60 -29.73
N LEU A 268 -7.96 -10.76 -29.55
CA LEU A 268 -7.58 -11.71 -28.50
C LEU A 268 -6.30 -12.48 -28.89
N LYS A 269 -5.27 -12.37 -28.04
CA LYS A 269 -4.04 -13.15 -28.19
C LYS A 269 -4.14 -14.48 -27.45
N VAL A 270 -3.73 -15.54 -28.12
CA VAL A 270 -3.70 -16.90 -27.59
C VAL A 270 -2.26 -17.40 -27.66
N TYR A 271 -1.73 -17.84 -26.52
CA TYR A 271 -0.37 -18.33 -26.37
C TYR A 271 -0.36 -19.86 -26.30
N ARG A 272 0.62 -20.48 -26.95
CA ARG A 272 0.84 -21.93 -26.91
C ARG A 272 2.33 -22.25 -26.91
N TRP A 273 2.73 -23.15 -26.03
CA TRP A 273 4.10 -23.65 -25.92
C TRP A 273 4.13 -25.16 -25.69
N ASN A 274 5.22 -25.80 -26.12
CA ASN A 274 5.41 -27.25 -25.98
C ASN A 274 6.49 -27.57 -24.94
N SER A 275 7.73 -27.17 -25.18
CA SER A 275 8.85 -27.39 -24.27
C SER A 275 9.50 -26.06 -23.96
N LEU A 276 9.48 -25.68 -22.68
CA LEU A 276 10.14 -24.49 -22.18
C LEU A 276 11.43 -24.91 -21.46
N ASP A 277 12.56 -24.26 -21.80
CA ASP A 277 13.84 -24.49 -21.14
C ASP A 277 14.25 -23.26 -20.33
N LYS A 278 14.27 -23.41 -19.00
CA LYS A 278 14.62 -22.35 -18.04
C LYS A 278 16.06 -21.87 -18.19
N ASN A 279 16.99 -22.78 -18.54
CA ASN A 279 18.40 -22.46 -18.69
C ASN A 279 18.64 -21.62 -19.94
N ARG A 280 17.98 -21.99 -21.05
CA ARG A 280 18.03 -21.19 -22.29
C ARG A 280 17.38 -19.83 -22.09
N PHE A 281 16.21 -19.79 -21.47
CA PHE A 281 15.52 -18.54 -21.17
C PHE A 281 16.37 -17.59 -20.32
N SER A 282 17.01 -18.09 -19.25
CA SER A 282 17.84 -17.26 -18.38
C SER A 282 19.02 -16.63 -19.14
N LYS A 283 19.63 -17.35 -20.09
CA LYS A 283 20.71 -16.81 -20.95
C LYS A 283 20.19 -15.74 -21.91
N LEU A 284 19.07 -16.00 -22.57
CA LEU A 284 18.46 -15.06 -23.51
C LEU A 284 17.98 -13.79 -22.80
N LEU A 285 17.46 -13.91 -21.58
CA LEU A 285 17.05 -12.75 -20.77
C LEU A 285 18.23 -11.84 -20.43
N GLN A 286 19.41 -12.39 -20.11
CA GLN A 286 20.60 -11.57 -19.85
C GLN A 286 21.08 -10.86 -21.12
N ILE A 287 21.10 -11.55 -22.27
CA ILE A 287 21.46 -10.96 -23.56
C ILE A 287 20.52 -9.82 -23.93
N HIS A 288 19.21 -10.03 -23.74
CA HIS A 288 18.19 -9.02 -24.03
C HIS A 288 18.27 -7.82 -23.09
N LYS A 289 18.61 -8.05 -21.82
CA LYS A 289 18.85 -7.00 -20.82
C LYS A 289 20.07 -6.15 -21.18
N SER A 290 21.16 -6.75 -21.64
CA SER A 290 22.34 -6.01 -22.10
C SER A 290 22.03 -5.17 -23.33
N LYS A 291 21.28 -5.71 -24.30
CA LYS A 291 20.92 -5.02 -25.54
C LYS A 291 19.94 -3.84 -25.36
N GLN A 292 19.19 -3.80 -24.24
CA GLN A 292 18.28 -2.70 -23.91
C GLN A 292 18.91 -1.60 -23.04
N GLN A 293 20.17 -1.79 -22.59
CA GLN A 293 20.91 -0.80 -21.82
C GLN A 293 21.87 0.04 -22.67
N ASP A 294 22.12 -0.38 -23.92
CA ASP A 294 22.73 0.41 -25.00
C ASP A 294 21.64 1.12 -25.83
#